data_AF-A0A353WH67-F1
#
_entry.id   AF-A0A353WH67-F1
#
_cell.length_a   1.000
_cell.length_b   1.000
_cell.length_c   1.000
_cell.angle_alpha   90.00
_cell.angle_beta   90.00
_cell.angle_gamma   90.00
#
_symmetry.space_group_name_H-M   'P 1'
#
loop_
_entity.id
_entity.type
_entity.pdbx_description
1 polymer ?
#
loop_
_entity_poly.entity_id
_entity_poly.type
_entity_poly.pdbx_seq_one_letter_code
_entity_poly.pdbx_strand_id
1 'polypeptide(L)'
;MQDIRDTELENLFFQLTDKTRKLNETLLSVNWEDVDFNISCFRHKGEIDFSVLPEVQANLLNLVLEIIPEWQRLIDCKQHATHDYDLSVHTLLVIREMQKTQEYKALNKYDKLVLLYTALLHDIKKNEKEVDPQHPIKGAEAASSILYRLGFAEDFINDVYVLIKNHQIIGLLASNKMHFNAEALAQLLKRARLVNLMAILSIADIKSVKKNEAFFSEKIGQNIEHIRVTTNTYINENHKI
;
A
#
# COMPACT_ATOMS: atom_id res chain seq x y z
N MET A 1 -8.47 -23.51 16.57
CA MET A 1 -9.35 -23.27 15.42
C MET A 1 -8.51 -22.50 14.43
N GLN A 2 -8.01 -23.16 13.38
CA GLN A 2 -7.20 -22.51 12.35
C GLN A 2 -8.11 -21.49 11.64
N ASP A 3 -7.70 -20.22 11.58
CA ASP A 3 -8.53 -19.15 11.02
C ASP A 3 -8.83 -19.52 9.56
N ILE A 4 -10.08 -19.36 9.11
CA ILE A 4 -10.51 -19.69 7.74
C ILE A 4 -9.59 -19.00 6.72
N ARG A 5 -9.03 -17.85 7.08
CA ARG A 5 -8.09 -17.07 6.28
C ARG A 5 -6.65 -17.60 6.24
N ASP A 6 -6.20 -18.35 7.25
CA ASP A 6 -4.92 -19.07 7.14
C ASP A 6 -5.07 -20.19 6.09
N THR A 7 -6.26 -20.78 5.98
CA THR A 7 -6.60 -21.75 4.93
C THR A 7 -6.72 -21.07 3.56
N GLU A 8 -7.27 -19.85 3.47
CA GLU A 8 -7.27 -19.04 2.24
C GLU A 8 -5.87 -18.67 1.79
N LEU A 9 -4.94 -18.38 2.71
CA LEU A 9 -3.55 -18.10 2.38
C LEU A 9 -2.81 -19.35 1.88
N GLU A 10 -3.05 -20.50 2.51
CA GLU A 10 -2.53 -21.79 2.03
C GLU A 10 -3.06 -22.14 0.64
N ASN A 11 -4.35 -21.91 0.39
CA ASN A 11 -4.96 -22.07 -0.95
C ASN A 11 -4.39 -21.06 -1.96
N LEU A 12 -4.17 -19.81 -1.53
CA LEU A 12 -3.54 -18.77 -2.34
C LEU A 12 -2.13 -19.21 -2.75
N PHE A 13 -1.33 -19.72 -1.81
CA PHE A 13 0.02 -20.16 -2.11
C PHE A 13 0.10 -21.41 -2.98
N PHE A 14 -0.83 -22.36 -2.82
CA PHE A 14 -0.78 -23.61 -3.57
C PHE A 14 -0.87 -23.41 -5.10
N GLN A 15 -1.59 -22.38 -5.56
CA GLN A 15 -1.80 -22.12 -6.99
C GLN A 15 -0.74 -21.19 -7.60
N LEU A 16 0.13 -20.59 -6.79
CA LEU A 16 1.11 -19.61 -7.23
C LEU A 16 2.42 -20.24 -7.70
N THR A 17 3.03 -19.61 -8.70
CA THR A 17 4.38 -19.97 -9.17
C THR A 17 5.39 -19.89 -8.03
N ASP A 18 6.48 -20.67 -8.10
CA ASP A 18 7.56 -20.62 -7.11
C ASP A 18 8.12 -19.20 -6.94
N LYS A 19 8.20 -18.43 -8.04
CA LYS A 19 8.65 -17.03 -8.01
C LYS A 19 7.68 -16.14 -7.23
N THR A 20 6.38 -16.23 -7.51
CA THR A 20 5.38 -15.43 -6.78
C THR A 20 5.34 -15.82 -5.30
N ARG A 21 5.44 -17.12 -4.97
CA ARG A 21 5.54 -17.58 -3.57
C ARG A 21 6.77 -16.99 -2.86
N LYS A 22 7.94 -17.08 -3.49
CA LYS A 22 9.17 -16.48 -2.96
C LYS A 22 9.03 -14.98 -2.73
N LEU A 23 8.42 -14.25 -3.66
CA LEU A 23 8.14 -12.82 -3.48
C LEU A 23 7.26 -12.56 -2.26
N ASN A 24 6.16 -13.31 -2.11
CA ASN A 24 5.23 -13.14 -1.01
C ASN A 24 5.85 -13.47 0.35
N GLU A 25 6.61 -14.55 0.44
CA GLU A 25 7.37 -14.92 1.64
C GLU A 25 8.37 -13.82 2.00
N THR A 26 9.10 -13.32 1.00
CA THR A 26 10.07 -12.23 1.19
C THR A 26 9.35 -10.97 1.67
N LEU A 27 8.30 -10.51 0.98
CA LEU A 27 7.48 -9.35 1.36
C LEU A 27 6.97 -9.43 2.81
N LEU A 28 6.51 -10.61 3.25
CA LEU A 28 6.01 -10.80 4.62
C LEU A 28 7.13 -10.83 5.68
N SER A 29 8.33 -11.25 5.30
CA SER A 29 9.47 -11.42 6.20
C SER A 29 10.32 -10.15 6.37
N VAL A 30 10.40 -9.30 5.34
CA VAL A 30 11.27 -8.12 5.37
C VAL A 30 10.64 -7.02 6.22
N ASN A 31 11.39 -6.61 7.24
CA ASN A 31 11.08 -5.46 8.07
C ASN A 31 11.83 -4.22 7.58
N TRP A 32 11.11 -3.11 7.42
CA TRP A 32 11.64 -1.81 7.01
C TRP A 32 11.74 -0.80 8.16
N GLU A 33 11.22 -1.12 9.36
CA GLU A 33 11.10 -0.21 10.52
C GLU A 33 12.41 0.53 10.84
N ASP A 34 13.54 -0.17 10.78
CA ASP A 34 14.87 0.35 11.17
C ASP A 34 15.71 0.86 9.98
N VAL A 35 15.14 0.90 8.77
CA VAL A 35 15.87 1.35 7.58
C VAL A 35 15.94 2.87 7.54
N ASP A 36 17.17 3.39 7.47
CA ASP A 36 17.42 4.80 7.20
C ASP A 36 17.18 5.11 5.70
N PHE A 37 16.21 5.98 5.44
CA PHE A 37 15.81 6.41 4.10
C PHE A 37 16.46 7.75 3.71
N ASN A 38 17.65 8.06 4.23
CA ASN A 38 18.49 9.13 3.71
C ASN A 38 19.14 8.73 2.36
N ILE A 39 18.31 8.32 1.41
CA ILE A 39 18.68 7.81 0.10
C ILE A 39 18.41 8.91 -0.92
N SER A 40 19.42 9.26 -1.71
CA SER A 40 19.33 10.33 -2.71
C SER A 40 18.87 9.83 -4.08
N CYS A 41 19.22 8.59 -4.45
CA CYS A 41 18.79 7.90 -5.67
C CYS A 41 19.15 6.41 -5.57
N PHE A 42 18.50 5.57 -6.37
CA PHE A 42 18.86 4.16 -6.54
C PHE A 42 19.65 3.91 -7.82
N ARG A 43 20.30 4.95 -8.38
CA ARG A 43 21.15 4.81 -9.56
C ARG A 43 22.60 5.13 -9.24
N HIS A 44 23.47 4.15 -9.49
CA HIS A 44 24.91 4.34 -9.46
C HIS A 44 25.48 4.09 -10.86
N LYS A 45 26.19 5.08 -11.42
CA LYS A 45 26.76 5.03 -12.79
C LYS A 45 25.73 4.69 -13.89
N GLY A 46 24.47 5.06 -13.69
CA GLY A 46 23.38 4.86 -14.65
C GLY A 46 22.62 3.53 -14.47
N GLU A 47 23.15 2.60 -13.69
CA GLU A 47 22.53 1.32 -13.38
C GLU A 47 21.73 1.40 -12.08
N ILE A 48 20.68 0.59 -11.96
CA ILE A 48 19.92 0.48 -10.71
C ILE A 48 20.79 -0.27 -9.71
N ASP A 49 20.98 0.33 -8.54
CA ASP A 49 21.82 -0.18 -7.47
C ASP A 49 21.12 0.03 -6.12
N PHE A 50 20.72 -1.08 -5.49
CA PHE A 50 20.11 -1.10 -4.18
C PHE A 50 21.11 -1.36 -3.05
N SER A 51 22.42 -1.36 -3.31
CA SER A 51 23.47 -1.64 -2.31
C SER A 51 23.53 -0.61 -1.17
N VAL A 52 22.88 0.54 -1.34
CA VAL A 52 22.67 1.55 -0.29
C VAL A 52 21.70 1.07 0.81
N LEU A 53 20.93 0.02 0.56
CA LEU A 53 20.04 -0.63 1.51
C LEU A 53 20.71 -1.83 2.18
N PRO A 54 20.24 -2.26 3.36
CA PRO A 54 20.68 -3.53 3.91
C PRO A 54 20.31 -4.69 2.97
N GLU A 55 21.11 -5.77 3.02
CA GLU A 55 21.10 -6.86 2.04
C GLU A 55 19.71 -7.47 1.82
N VAL A 56 18.95 -7.68 2.88
CA VAL A 56 17.61 -8.30 2.82
C VAL A 56 16.62 -7.44 2.04
N GLN A 57 16.65 -6.12 2.24
CA GLN A 57 15.82 -5.14 1.55
C GLN A 57 16.26 -4.99 0.09
N ALA A 58 17.56 -4.92 -0.16
CA ALA A 58 18.11 -4.88 -1.52
C ALA A 58 17.70 -6.13 -2.33
N ASN A 59 17.78 -7.31 -1.72
CA ASN A 59 17.35 -8.57 -2.32
C ASN A 59 15.86 -8.58 -2.62
N LEU A 60 15.01 -8.05 -1.73
CA LEU A 60 13.59 -7.89 -1.99
C LEU A 60 13.34 -6.99 -3.20
N LEU A 61 14.01 -5.83 -3.30
CA LEU A 61 13.79 -4.92 -4.43
C LEU A 61 14.28 -5.50 -5.76
N ASN A 62 15.40 -6.22 -5.76
CA ASN A 62 15.85 -6.97 -6.94
C ASN A 62 14.80 -8.01 -7.38
N LEU A 63 14.22 -8.74 -6.42
CA LEU A 63 13.16 -9.70 -6.68
C LEU A 63 11.88 -9.03 -7.20
N VAL A 64 11.53 -7.85 -6.67
CA VAL A 64 10.42 -7.03 -7.16
C VAL A 64 10.66 -6.63 -8.62
N LEU A 65 11.86 -6.17 -8.99
CA LEU A 65 12.16 -5.82 -10.38
C LEU A 65 12.14 -7.03 -11.33
N GLU A 66 12.54 -8.21 -10.85
CA GLU A 66 12.49 -9.44 -11.64
C GLU A 66 11.03 -9.86 -11.94
N ILE A 67 10.14 -9.74 -10.95
CA ILE A 67 8.77 -10.30 -11.01
C ILE A 67 7.74 -9.26 -11.45
N ILE A 68 7.95 -8.00 -11.08
CA ILE A 68 7.11 -6.82 -11.36
C ILE A 68 7.99 -5.76 -12.06
N PRO A 69 8.41 -5.99 -13.31
CA PRO A 69 9.28 -5.07 -14.03
C PRO A 69 8.67 -3.66 -14.19
N GLU A 70 7.35 -3.53 -14.13
CA GLU A 70 6.65 -2.24 -14.15
C GLU A 70 7.06 -1.33 -12.98
N TRP A 71 7.51 -1.90 -11.86
CA TRP A 71 7.95 -1.16 -10.68
C TRP A 71 9.23 -0.33 -10.94
N GLN A 72 10.03 -0.72 -11.94
CA GLN A 72 11.23 0.01 -12.36
C GLN A 72 10.95 1.49 -12.67
N ARG A 73 9.74 1.80 -13.15
CA ARG A 73 9.30 3.18 -13.44
C ARG A 73 9.37 4.11 -12.23
N LEU A 74 9.20 3.58 -11.02
CA LEU A 74 9.13 4.41 -9.81
C LEU A 74 10.49 4.94 -9.38
N ILE A 75 11.56 4.27 -9.80
CA ILE A 75 12.94 4.59 -9.43
C ILE A 75 13.31 5.97 -9.96
N ASP A 76 13.69 6.85 -9.03
CA ASP A 76 14.05 8.26 -9.27
C ASP A 76 12.94 9.09 -9.94
N CYS A 77 11.69 8.61 -9.97
CA CYS A 77 10.56 9.33 -10.53
C CYS A 77 10.13 10.47 -9.60
N LYS A 78 10.49 11.69 -9.95
CA LYS A 78 10.21 12.88 -9.15
C LYS A 78 8.71 13.15 -9.03
N GLN A 79 8.26 13.39 -7.80
CA GLN A 79 6.90 13.80 -7.51
C GLN A 79 6.70 15.31 -7.68
N HIS A 80 5.46 15.77 -7.61
CA HIS A 80 5.16 17.21 -7.57
C HIS A 80 5.69 17.86 -6.27
N ALA A 81 5.82 19.19 -6.26
CA ALA A 81 6.53 19.99 -5.26
C ALA A 81 6.10 19.85 -3.78
N THR A 82 5.02 19.12 -3.51
CA THR A 82 4.57 18.85 -2.14
C THR A 82 5.36 17.72 -1.47
N HIS A 83 6.03 16.88 -2.26
CA HIS A 83 6.72 15.69 -1.80
C HIS A 83 8.22 15.89 -1.75
N ASP A 84 8.85 15.35 -0.71
CA ASP A 84 10.31 15.42 -0.53
C ASP A 84 11.06 14.21 -1.15
N TYR A 85 10.31 13.20 -1.60
CA TYR A 85 10.81 11.91 -2.06
C TYR A 85 10.39 11.62 -3.51
N ASP A 86 11.20 10.83 -4.22
CA ASP A 86 10.75 10.18 -5.45
C ASP A 86 9.75 9.05 -5.14
N LEU A 87 9.05 8.56 -6.18
CA LEU A 87 8.01 7.54 -6.01
C LEU A 87 8.52 6.24 -5.39
N SER A 88 9.75 5.81 -5.69
CA SER A 88 10.30 4.58 -5.12
C SER A 88 10.58 4.75 -3.62
N VAL A 89 11.26 5.82 -3.22
CA VAL A 89 11.55 6.09 -1.80
C VAL A 89 10.25 6.33 -1.02
N HIS A 90 9.31 7.08 -1.59
CA HIS A 90 7.99 7.31 -1.01
C HIS A 90 7.23 5.99 -0.78
N THR A 91 7.18 5.11 -1.78
CA THR A 91 6.52 3.80 -1.69
C THR A 91 7.11 2.95 -0.56
N LEU A 92 8.43 2.94 -0.42
CA LEU A 92 9.10 2.17 0.64
C LEU A 92 8.91 2.78 2.03
N LEU A 93 8.85 4.11 2.12
CA LEU A 93 8.48 4.81 3.35
C LEU A 93 7.04 4.47 3.77
N VAL A 94 6.09 4.38 2.85
CA VAL A 94 4.71 3.94 3.14
C VAL A 94 4.73 2.56 3.77
N ILE A 95 5.45 1.59 3.17
CA ILE A 95 5.59 0.23 3.72
C ILE A 95 6.20 0.27 5.13
N ARG A 96 7.26 1.04 5.33
CA ARG A 96 7.89 1.21 6.65
C ARG A 96 6.91 1.77 7.69
N GLU A 97 6.21 2.85 7.37
CA GLU A 97 5.30 3.50 8.31
C GLU A 97 4.10 2.60 8.64
N MET A 98 3.61 1.80 7.68
CA MET A 98 2.62 0.76 7.97
C MET A 98 3.17 -0.26 8.98
N GLN A 99 4.37 -0.78 8.74
CA GLN A 99 4.97 -1.84 9.56
C GLN A 99 5.17 -1.42 11.02
N LYS A 100 5.44 -0.14 11.30
CA LYS A 100 5.55 0.41 12.67
C LYS A 100 4.27 0.31 13.49
N THR A 101 3.09 0.31 12.86
CA THR A 101 1.80 0.40 13.55
C THR A 101 1.41 -0.90 14.26
N GLN A 102 0.72 -0.81 15.40
CA GLN A 102 0.20 -2.00 16.09
C GLN A 102 -0.94 -2.64 15.29
N GLU A 103 -1.70 -1.82 14.59
CA GLU A 103 -2.79 -2.20 13.71
C GLU A 103 -2.27 -3.13 12.60
N TYR A 104 -1.17 -2.78 11.93
CA TYR A 104 -0.52 -3.66 10.96
C TYR A 104 0.02 -4.94 11.60
N LYS A 105 0.70 -4.83 12.75
CA LYS A 105 1.29 -5.98 13.45
C LYS A 105 0.23 -7.02 13.82
N ALA A 106 -0.97 -6.56 14.18
CA ALA A 106 -2.12 -7.40 14.53
C ALA A 106 -2.85 -8.04 13.32
N LEU A 107 -2.56 -7.63 12.08
CA LEU A 107 -3.17 -8.25 10.90
C LEU A 107 -2.73 -9.70 10.73
N ASN A 108 -3.65 -10.53 10.23
CA ASN A 108 -3.34 -11.85 9.70
C ASN A 108 -2.44 -11.74 8.45
N LYS A 109 -1.85 -12.85 8.01
CA LYS A 109 -0.93 -12.86 6.88
C LYS A 109 -1.58 -12.41 5.56
N TYR A 110 -2.85 -12.74 5.34
CA TYR A 110 -3.56 -12.39 4.11
C TYR A 110 -3.72 -10.87 3.99
N ASP A 111 -4.19 -10.25 5.07
CA ASP A 111 -4.38 -8.81 5.15
C ASP A 111 -3.07 -8.02 5.11
N LYS A 112 -1.99 -8.56 5.71
CA LYS A 112 -0.64 -8.02 5.53
C LYS A 112 -0.23 -8.04 4.07
N LEU A 113 -0.43 -9.17 3.39
CA LEU A 113 -0.03 -9.33 1.99
C LEU A 113 -0.85 -8.42 1.07
N VAL A 114 -2.17 -8.32 1.27
CA VAL A 114 -3.04 -7.36 0.57
C VAL A 114 -2.47 -5.95 0.73
N LEU A 115 -2.21 -5.52 1.96
CA LEU A 115 -1.76 -4.16 2.23
C LEU A 115 -0.34 -3.88 1.70
N LEU A 116 0.56 -4.86 1.75
CA LEU A 116 1.90 -4.77 1.17
C LEU A 116 1.86 -4.60 -0.35
N TYR A 117 1.02 -5.37 -1.05
CA TYR A 117 0.83 -5.19 -2.50
C TYR A 117 0.14 -3.87 -2.84
N THR A 118 -0.85 -3.47 -2.04
CA THR A 118 -1.46 -2.15 -2.17
C THR A 118 -0.41 -1.05 -2.04
N ALA A 119 0.38 -1.04 -0.97
CA ALA A 119 1.42 -0.02 -0.77
C ALA A 119 2.46 -0.03 -1.89
N LEU A 120 2.95 -1.20 -2.28
CA LEU A 120 3.95 -1.37 -3.34
C LEU A 120 3.49 -0.82 -4.70
N LEU A 121 2.18 -0.83 -4.97
CA LEU A 121 1.61 -0.53 -6.29
C LEU A 121 0.67 0.70 -6.31
N HIS A 122 0.38 1.34 -5.18
CA HIS A 122 -0.69 2.36 -5.11
C HIS A 122 -0.47 3.53 -6.10
N ASP A 123 0.78 3.92 -6.28
CA ASP A 123 1.22 5.03 -7.13
C ASP A 123 1.88 4.57 -8.45
N ILE A 124 1.71 3.29 -8.83
CA ILE A 124 2.42 2.65 -9.97
C ILE A 124 2.22 3.37 -11.32
N LYS A 125 1.13 4.13 -11.47
CA LYS A 125 0.79 4.91 -12.67
C LYS A 125 0.86 6.43 -12.50
N LYS A 126 1.37 6.93 -11.37
CA LYS A 126 1.50 8.37 -11.15
C LYS A 126 2.49 9.00 -12.13
N ASN A 127 2.15 10.18 -12.63
CA ASN A 127 2.99 10.94 -13.55
C ASN A 127 4.09 11.70 -12.81
N GLU A 128 5.26 11.82 -13.46
CA GLU A 128 6.38 12.59 -12.92
C GLU A 128 6.01 14.09 -12.88
N LYS A 129 6.28 14.77 -11.76
CA LYS A 129 6.09 16.22 -11.54
C LYS A 129 4.66 16.76 -11.73
N GLU A 130 3.65 15.90 -11.88
CA GLU A 130 2.27 16.32 -12.11
C GLU A 130 1.35 16.00 -10.92
N VAL A 131 0.29 16.80 -10.77
CA VAL A 131 -0.87 16.43 -9.95
C VAL A 131 -1.83 15.65 -10.86
N ASP A 132 -1.76 14.32 -10.79
CA ASP A 132 -2.57 13.42 -11.61
C ASP A 132 -3.79 12.92 -10.81
N PRO A 133 -5.01 13.44 -10.99
CA PRO A 133 -6.18 12.91 -10.26
C PRO A 133 -6.62 11.51 -10.74
N GLN A 134 -6.09 11.01 -11.86
CA GLN A 134 -6.48 9.73 -12.44
C GLN A 134 -5.54 8.57 -12.08
N HIS A 135 -4.38 8.84 -11.46
CA HIS A 135 -3.44 7.78 -11.10
C HIS A 135 -4.04 6.70 -10.18
N PRO A 136 -5.00 6.96 -9.26
CA PRO A 136 -5.56 5.89 -8.45
C PRO A 136 -6.30 4.85 -9.30
N ILE A 137 -7.08 5.30 -10.29
CA ILE A 137 -7.83 4.41 -11.19
C ILE A 137 -6.88 3.64 -12.11
N LYS A 138 -5.97 4.36 -12.79
CA LYS A 138 -4.97 3.74 -13.68
C LYS A 138 -4.05 2.78 -12.93
N GLY A 139 -3.69 3.15 -11.70
CA GLY A 139 -2.86 2.35 -10.81
C GLY A 139 -3.56 1.05 -10.42
N ALA A 140 -4.85 1.11 -10.07
CA ALA A 140 -5.63 -0.07 -9.73
C ALA A 140 -5.79 -1.04 -10.92
N GLU A 141 -6.02 -0.53 -12.13
CA GLU A 141 -6.08 -1.34 -13.36
C GLU A 141 -4.74 -2.03 -13.66
N ALA A 142 -3.63 -1.28 -13.52
CA ALA A 142 -2.29 -1.82 -13.71
C ALA A 142 -1.96 -2.87 -12.65
N ALA A 143 -2.25 -2.59 -11.38
CA ALA A 143 -2.03 -3.52 -10.28
C ALA A 143 -2.85 -4.81 -10.48
N SER A 144 -4.09 -4.72 -10.94
CA SER A 144 -4.91 -5.90 -11.23
C SER A 144 -4.30 -6.75 -12.34
N SER A 145 -3.81 -6.11 -13.41
CA SER A 145 -3.14 -6.81 -14.51
C SER A 145 -1.85 -7.50 -14.05
N ILE A 146 -1.07 -6.84 -13.19
CA ILE A 146 0.13 -7.41 -12.56
C ILE A 146 -0.25 -8.62 -11.70
N LEU A 147 -1.19 -8.46 -10.77
CA LEU A 147 -1.58 -9.52 -9.84
C LEU A 147 -2.21 -10.72 -10.56
N TYR A 148 -2.99 -10.48 -11.61
CA TYR A 148 -3.49 -11.54 -12.49
C TYR A 148 -2.35 -12.33 -13.13
N ARG A 149 -1.35 -11.63 -13.70
CA ARG A 149 -0.14 -12.26 -14.26
C ARG A 149 0.66 -13.04 -13.21
N LEU A 150 0.66 -12.60 -11.95
CA LEU A 150 1.32 -13.30 -10.85
C LEU A 150 0.57 -14.54 -10.36
N GLY A 151 -0.69 -14.73 -10.79
CA GLY A 151 -1.52 -15.91 -10.49
C GLY A 151 -2.43 -15.75 -9.26
N PHE A 152 -2.66 -14.53 -8.77
CA PHE A 152 -3.53 -14.31 -7.61
C PHE A 152 -5.01 -14.59 -7.95
N ALA A 153 -5.75 -15.06 -6.95
CA ALA A 153 -7.20 -15.26 -7.06
C ALA A 153 -7.95 -13.92 -7.15
N GLU A 154 -9.14 -13.94 -7.76
CA GLU A 154 -9.94 -12.74 -8.02
C GLU A 154 -10.26 -11.93 -6.76
N ASP A 155 -10.55 -12.59 -5.63
CA ASP A 155 -10.86 -11.91 -4.37
C ASP A 155 -9.66 -11.09 -3.85
N PHE A 156 -8.44 -11.64 -3.94
CA PHE A 156 -7.22 -10.93 -3.57
C PHE A 156 -6.97 -9.74 -4.51
N ILE A 157 -7.13 -9.96 -5.82
CA ILE A 157 -6.99 -8.90 -6.83
C ILE A 157 -7.99 -7.78 -6.56
N ASN A 158 -9.25 -8.12 -6.28
CA ASN A 158 -10.32 -7.16 -6.01
C ASN A 158 -10.07 -6.36 -4.72
N ASP A 159 -9.56 -7.00 -3.67
CA ASP A 159 -9.15 -6.31 -2.44
C ASP A 159 -8.09 -5.24 -2.73
N VAL A 160 -7.00 -5.62 -3.42
CA VAL A 160 -5.92 -4.69 -3.78
C VAL A 160 -6.43 -3.60 -4.72
N TYR A 161 -7.27 -3.95 -5.72
CA TYR A 161 -7.87 -3.00 -6.66
C TYR A 161 -8.68 -1.94 -5.93
N VAL A 162 -9.58 -2.34 -5.02
CA VAL A 162 -10.44 -1.41 -4.27
C VAL A 162 -9.59 -0.48 -3.40
N LEU A 163 -8.55 -1.00 -2.74
CA LEU A 163 -7.67 -0.18 -1.92
C LEU A 163 -6.87 0.82 -2.76
N ILE A 164 -6.24 0.40 -3.87
CA ILE A 164 -5.47 1.31 -4.72
C ILE A 164 -6.36 2.36 -5.38
N LYS A 165 -7.51 1.95 -5.93
CA LYS A 165 -8.43 2.86 -6.63
C LYS A 165 -8.87 4.02 -5.75
N ASN A 166 -8.93 3.80 -4.44
CA ASN A 166 -9.49 4.74 -3.48
C ASN A 166 -8.48 5.18 -2.41
N HIS A 167 -7.18 4.94 -2.60
CA HIS A 167 -6.17 5.12 -1.54
C HIS A 167 -6.12 6.55 -0.97
N GLN A 168 -6.49 7.56 -1.76
CA GLN A 168 -6.50 8.96 -1.33
C GLN A 168 -7.75 9.37 -0.55
N ILE A 169 -8.85 8.58 -0.59
CA ILE A 169 -10.18 9.06 -0.18
C ILE A 169 -10.22 9.44 1.30
N ILE A 170 -9.70 8.58 2.18
CA ILE A 170 -9.71 8.81 3.63
C ILE A 170 -8.79 9.99 3.98
N GLY A 171 -7.63 10.10 3.35
CA GLY A 171 -6.72 11.24 3.54
C GLY A 171 -7.32 12.57 3.10
N LEU A 172 -8.05 12.60 1.98
CA LEU A 172 -8.76 13.79 1.49
C LEU A 172 -9.90 14.20 2.42
N LEU A 173 -10.67 13.24 2.93
CA LEU A 173 -11.73 13.47 3.92
C LEU A 173 -11.14 14.02 5.22
N ALA A 174 -10.11 13.38 5.76
CA ALA A 174 -9.47 13.79 7.01
C ALA A 174 -8.82 15.18 6.92
N SER A 175 -8.45 15.60 5.71
CA SER A 175 -7.88 16.92 5.40
C SER A 175 -8.92 17.97 5.00
N ASN A 176 -10.22 17.67 5.08
CA ASN A 176 -11.33 18.53 4.63
C ASN A 176 -11.23 18.98 3.16
N LYS A 177 -10.61 18.16 2.30
CA LYS A 177 -10.49 18.41 0.85
C LYS A 177 -11.60 17.70 0.05
N MET A 178 -12.36 16.83 0.71
CA MET A 178 -13.48 16.09 0.16
C MET A 178 -14.56 15.94 1.24
N HIS A 179 -15.82 15.73 0.83
CA HIS A 179 -16.95 15.50 1.73
C HIS A 179 -17.72 14.25 1.31
N PHE A 180 -17.55 13.15 2.05
CA PHE A 180 -18.32 11.91 1.96
C PHE A 180 -18.85 11.61 3.37
N ASN A 181 -20.04 11.02 3.46
CA ASN A 181 -20.55 10.49 4.72
C ASN A 181 -20.13 9.01 4.89
N ALA A 182 -20.36 8.47 6.09
CA ALA A 182 -20.02 7.09 6.42
C ALA A 182 -20.71 6.08 5.48
N GLU A 183 -21.95 6.34 5.07
CA GLU A 183 -22.69 5.51 4.12
C GLU A 183 -22.00 5.42 2.76
N ALA A 184 -21.61 6.55 2.16
CA ALA A 184 -20.96 6.57 0.86
C ALA A 184 -19.62 5.81 0.89
N LEU A 185 -18.84 5.98 1.97
CA LEU A 185 -17.59 5.23 2.13
C LEU A 185 -17.85 3.74 2.39
N ALA A 186 -18.90 3.40 3.13
CA ALA A 186 -19.33 2.03 3.36
C ALA A 186 -19.77 1.34 2.06
N GLN A 187 -20.50 2.03 1.17
CA GLN A 187 -20.90 1.49 -0.13
C GLN A 187 -19.69 1.22 -1.05
N LEU A 188 -18.64 2.04 -0.91
CA LEU A 188 -17.42 1.96 -1.72
C LEU A 188 -16.50 0.84 -1.24
N LEU A 189 -16.24 0.73 0.07
CA LEU A 189 -15.34 -0.28 0.63
C LEU A 189 -16.06 -1.60 0.97
N LYS A 190 -17.37 -1.55 1.22
CA LYS A 190 -18.31 -2.66 1.50
C LYS A 190 -18.02 -3.53 2.73
N ARG A 191 -16.77 -3.61 3.17
CA ARG A 191 -16.29 -4.51 4.21
C ARG A 191 -15.48 -3.72 5.23
N ALA A 192 -15.82 -3.86 6.52
CA ALA A 192 -15.12 -3.19 7.62
C ALA A 192 -13.61 -3.48 7.62
N ARG A 193 -13.22 -4.70 7.20
CA ARG A 193 -11.82 -5.08 6.97
C ARG A 193 -11.10 -4.11 6.01
N LEU A 194 -11.68 -3.81 4.86
CA LEU A 194 -11.07 -2.90 3.88
C LEU A 194 -11.01 -1.46 4.37
N VAL A 195 -11.97 -1.02 5.20
CA VAL A 195 -11.91 0.28 5.88
C VAL A 195 -10.69 0.36 6.81
N ASN A 196 -10.44 -0.70 7.59
CA ASN A 196 -9.28 -0.75 8.47
C ASN A 196 -7.96 -0.73 7.68
N LEU A 197 -7.85 -1.53 6.62
CA LEU A 197 -6.68 -1.55 5.75
C LEU A 197 -6.43 -0.19 5.10
N MET A 198 -7.49 0.46 4.58
CA MET A 198 -7.40 1.78 3.99
C MET A 198 -6.94 2.85 5.00
N ALA A 199 -7.40 2.76 6.26
CA ALA A 199 -6.99 3.70 7.30
C ALA A 199 -5.50 3.56 7.65
N ILE A 200 -4.99 2.33 7.77
CA ILE A 200 -3.55 2.06 7.99
C ILE A 200 -2.73 2.64 6.83
N LEU A 201 -3.13 2.35 5.58
CA LEU A 201 -2.47 2.88 4.38
C LEU A 201 -2.48 4.41 4.36
N SER A 202 -3.63 5.04 4.64
CA SER A 202 -3.79 6.49 4.59
C SER A 202 -2.89 7.20 5.61
N ILE A 203 -2.76 6.66 6.82
CA ILE A 203 -1.86 7.23 7.83
C ILE A 203 -0.40 7.12 7.35
N ALA A 204 0.00 5.95 6.87
CA ALA A 204 1.36 5.71 6.41
C ALA A 204 1.73 6.55 5.17
N ASP A 205 0.82 6.69 4.22
CA ASP A 205 0.98 7.49 3.01
C ASP A 205 1.19 8.98 3.35
N ILE A 206 0.33 9.55 4.19
CA ILE A 206 0.42 10.96 4.61
C ILE A 206 1.71 11.23 5.40
N LYS A 207 2.12 10.32 6.29
CA LYS A 207 3.39 10.41 7.01
C LYS A 207 4.61 10.38 6.06
N SER A 208 4.46 9.77 4.90
CA SER A 208 5.52 9.57 3.90
C SER A 208 5.58 10.66 2.83
N VAL A 209 4.78 11.74 2.95
CA VAL A 209 4.79 12.85 1.98
C VAL A 209 6.01 13.76 2.16
N LYS A 210 6.37 14.08 3.40
CA LYS A 210 7.48 14.98 3.75
C LYS A 210 8.41 14.38 4.79
N LYS A 211 9.65 14.86 4.80
CA LYS A 211 10.65 14.49 5.82
C LYS A 211 10.12 14.75 7.22
N ASN A 212 10.49 13.86 8.14
CA ASN A 212 10.10 13.91 9.56
C ASN A 212 8.58 13.97 9.75
N GLU A 213 7.82 13.36 8.84
CA GLU A 213 6.35 13.35 8.87
C GLU A 213 5.71 14.74 8.87
N ALA A 214 6.41 15.78 8.39
CA ALA A 214 5.98 17.18 8.53
C ALA A 214 4.65 17.53 7.84
N PHE A 215 4.13 16.63 6.99
CA PHE A 215 2.82 16.78 6.36
C PHE A 215 1.68 16.18 7.20
N PHE A 216 1.99 15.25 8.10
CA PHE A 216 1.06 14.63 9.01
C PHE A 216 0.83 15.52 10.24
N SER A 217 -0.38 15.45 10.82
CA SER A 217 -0.68 16.07 12.11
C SER A 217 -1.55 15.15 12.93
N GLU A 218 -1.45 15.24 14.26
CA GLU A 218 -2.33 14.57 15.23
C GLU A 218 -3.82 14.69 14.84
N LYS A 219 -4.24 15.88 14.42
CA LYS A 219 -5.61 16.15 13.97
C LYS A 219 -5.99 15.33 12.74
N ILE A 220 -5.11 15.20 11.75
CA ILE A 220 -5.35 14.34 10.59
C ILE A 220 -5.50 12.88 11.04
N GLY A 221 -4.62 12.39 11.92
CA GLY A 221 -4.73 11.05 12.49
C GLY A 221 -6.06 10.79 13.20
N GLN A 222 -6.47 11.70 14.08
CA GLN A 222 -7.75 11.63 14.79
C GLN A 222 -8.94 11.64 13.83
N ASN A 223 -8.89 12.45 12.77
CA ASN A 223 -9.94 12.48 11.75
C ASN A 223 -10.02 11.16 10.97
N ILE A 224 -8.88 10.57 10.59
CA ILE A 224 -8.83 9.26 9.94
C ILE A 224 -9.47 8.19 10.83
N GLU A 225 -9.12 8.19 12.12
CA GLU A 225 -9.66 7.24 13.08
C GLU A 225 -11.17 7.42 13.26
N HIS A 226 -11.66 8.66 13.34
CA HIS A 226 -13.09 8.94 13.40
C HIS A 226 -13.83 8.44 12.15
N ILE A 227 -13.29 8.68 10.95
CA ILE A 227 -13.84 8.17 9.68
C ILE A 227 -13.88 6.64 9.68
N ARG A 228 -12.80 5.99 10.13
CA ARG A 228 -12.71 4.53 10.23
C ARG A 228 -13.80 3.96 11.14
N VAL A 229 -13.92 4.49 12.35
CA VAL A 229 -14.90 4.02 13.35
C VAL A 229 -16.32 4.23 12.86
N THR A 230 -16.67 5.43 12.39
CA THR A 230 -18.04 5.74 11.94
C THR A 230 -18.45 4.91 10.73
N THR A 231 -17.56 4.69 9.78
CA THR A 231 -17.81 3.84 8.60
C THR A 231 -17.97 2.37 8.99
N ASN A 232 -17.11 1.86 9.89
CA ASN A 232 -17.24 0.49 10.38
C ASN A 232 -18.54 0.26 11.16
N THR A 233 -18.94 1.21 12.00
CA THR A 233 -20.23 1.16 12.70
C THR A 233 -21.37 1.08 11.69
N TYR A 234 -21.36 1.95 10.67
CA TYR A 234 -22.38 1.91 9.62
C TYR A 234 -22.44 0.55 8.90
N ILE A 235 -21.28 -0.01 8.51
CA ILE A 235 -21.21 -1.34 7.87
C ILE A 235 -21.80 -2.42 8.78
N ASN A 236 -21.39 -2.45 10.05
CA ASN A 236 -21.82 -3.49 11.00
C ASN A 236 -23.32 -3.41 11.36
N GLU A 237 -23.90 -2.21 11.30
CA GLU A 237 -25.32 -1.99 11.58
C GLU A 237 -26.21 -2.29 10.35
N ASN A 238 -25.74 -1.97 9.13
CA ASN A 238 -26.57 -1.97 7.92
C ASN A 238 -26.24 -3.07 6.90
N HIS A 239 -25.07 -3.71 7.02
CA HIS A 239 -24.60 -4.76 6.11
C HIS A 239 -24.33 -6.08 6.84
N LYS A 240 -25.19 -6.44 7.80
CA LYS A 240 -25.28 -7.82 8.29
C LYS A 240 -25.81 -8.71 7.15
N ILE A 241 -24.89 -9.21 6.34
CA ILE A 241 -25.11 -10.34 5.42
C ILE A 241 -24.50 -11.57 6.09
#